data_AF-A0A965B088-F1
#
_entry.id   AF-A0A965B088-F1
#
_cell.length_a   1.000
_cell.length_b   1.000
_cell.length_c   1.000
_cell.angle_alpha   90.00
_cell.angle_beta   90.00
_cell.angle_gamma   90.00
#
_symmetry.space_group_name_H-M   'P 1'
#
loop_
_entity.id
_entity.type
_entity.pdbx_description
1 polymer ?
#
loop_
_entity_poly.entity_id
_entity_poly.type
_entity_poly.pdbx_seq_one_letter_code
_entity_poly.pdbx_strand_id
1 'polypeptide(L)'
;LKNEIQQKERKVSRLSEILHANEEKLKSIYNELLHKLENVSGFSRDQAKKELGEMLQSEVQLSSQKWIQKVEEEARQTAKEKSVQITVAAMQRYVVDQVTPHSSSVVHLPNEEMKGRIIGKEGRNIKSLEMATGMEFVIGEVPEIITISGFNPIRREVARRTLEKLINDGRINPTRIEETVQLCEKEIDEIIEEYGKKAILEFNLQGVHPEMVTLLGKLHFRTSYSQNVLDHSKEVGYFARMIAEELGLDPQIALRAGLFHDIGKAVTAEVEGPHATIGGDIAKRCGENPLVVNAIAAHHEEVPFLSIYAPIVIIADTISASRPGARRETLSSYVKRLEQLEEIANSFDGVKKAYALQAGREVRIIVEEDYLDDEKAAILAREVAIKIEADMNFPGQIKVNVIREKRSIEYAR
;
A
#
# COMPACT_ATOMS: atom_id res chain seq x y z
N LEU A 1 -56.36 -58.08 -81.60
CA LEU A 1 -54.88 -58.06 -81.73
C LEU A 1 -54.34 -56.93 -82.62
N LYS A 2 -54.27 -57.02 -83.96
CA LYS A 2 -53.62 -55.96 -84.78
C LYS A 2 -54.29 -54.58 -84.68
N ASN A 3 -55.63 -54.52 -84.68
CA ASN A 3 -56.38 -53.26 -84.53
C ASN A 3 -56.35 -52.69 -83.09
N GLU A 4 -56.24 -53.53 -82.06
CA GLU A 4 -56.12 -53.05 -80.66
C GLU A 4 -54.74 -52.49 -80.37
N ILE A 5 -53.68 -53.08 -80.94
CA ILE A 5 -52.32 -52.56 -80.84
C ILE A 5 -52.25 -51.19 -81.52
N GLN A 6 -52.84 -51.05 -82.70
CA GLN A 6 -52.85 -49.78 -83.44
C GLN A 6 -53.65 -48.67 -82.73
N GLN A 7 -54.74 -49.02 -82.03
CA GLN A 7 -55.47 -48.07 -81.18
C GLN A 7 -54.67 -47.68 -79.93
N LYS A 8 -53.96 -48.63 -79.30
CA LYS A 8 -53.09 -48.33 -78.15
C LYS A 8 -51.89 -47.46 -78.56
N GLU A 9 -51.25 -47.73 -79.70
CA GLU A 9 -50.15 -46.91 -80.23
C GLU A 9 -50.59 -45.48 -80.51
N ARG A 10 -51.75 -45.27 -81.15
CA ARG A 10 -52.30 -43.93 -81.36
C ARG A 10 -52.63 -43.21 -80.05
N LYS A 11 -53.10 -43.93 -79.03
CA LYS A 11 -53.40 -43.35 -77.72
C LYS A 11 -52.12 -42.97 -76.97
N VAL A 12 -51.07 -43.79 -77.06
CA VAL A 12 -49.75 -43.50 -76.46
C VAL A 12 -49.08 -42.32 -77.15
N SER A 13 -49.11 -42.25 -78.49
CA SER A 13 -48.56 -41.11 -79.24
C SER A 13 -49.23 -39.80 -78.85
N ARG A 14 -50.56 -39.79 -78.74
CA ARG A 14 -51.34 -38.60 -78.34
C ARG A 14 -51.07 -38.19 -76.89
N LEU A 15 -50.90 -39.16 -75.98
CA LEU A 15 -50.51 -38.86 -74.60
C LEU A 15 -49.08 -38.32 -74.53
N SER A 16 -48.17 -38.81 -75.36
CA SER A 16 -46.80 -38.32 -75.44
C SER A 16 -46.74 -36.88 -75.94
N GLU A 17 -47.52 -36.52 -76.96
CA GLU A 17 -47.61 -35.14 -77.46
C GLU A 17 -48.20 -34.18 -76.42
N ILE A 18 -49.24 -34.62 -75.69
CA ILE A 18 -49.83 -33.82 -74.60
C ILE A 18 -48.84 -33.64 -73.45
N LEU A 19 -48.09 -34.70 -73.11
CA LEU A 19 -47.07 -34.64 -72.07
C LEU A 19 -45.98 -33.64 -72.43
N HIS A 20 -45.49 -33.68 -73.68
CA HIS A 20 -44.43 -32.78 -74.12
C HIS A 20 -44.88 -31.32 -74.16
N ALA A 21 -46.10 -31.05 -74.64
CA ALA A 21 -46.69 -29.72 -74.62
C ALA A 21 -46.90 -29.19 -73.18
N ASN A 22 -47.22 -30.07 -72.24
CA ASN A 22 -47.34 -29.72 -70.83
C ASN A 22 -45.97 -29.45 -70.18
N GLU A 23 -44.93 -30.22 -70.53
CA GLU A 23 -43.56 -29.99 -70.06
C GLU A 23 -43.02 -28.63 -70.52
N GLU A 24 -43.25 -28.26 -71.78
CA GLU A 24 -42.83 -26.95 -72.31
C GLU A 24 -43.57 -25.80 -71.62
N LYS A 25 -44.89 -25.93 -71.41
CA LYS A 25 -45.67 -24.97 -70.64
C LYS A 25 -45.18 -24.84 -69.20
N LEU A 26 -44.84 -25.96 -68.55
CA LEU A 26 -44.36 -25.94 -67.18
C LEU A 26 -43.00 -25.22 -67.07
N LYS A 27 -42.09 -25.45 -68.03
CA LYS A 27 -40.82 -24.73 -68.13
C LYS A 27 -41.02 -23.24 -68.36
N SER A 28 -41.95 -22.87 -69.24
CA SER A 28 -42.27 -21.46 -69.50
C SER A 28 -42.81 -20.78 -68.24
N ILE A 29 -43.76 -21.39 -67.55
CA ILE A 29 -44.35 -20.83 -66.32
C ILE A 29 -43.31 -20.75 -65.21
N TYR A 30 -42.42 -21.73 -65.08
CA TYR A 30 -41.35 -21.72 -64.09
C TYR A 30 -40.36 -20.56 -64.33
N ASN A 31 -39.97 -20.35 -65.59
CA ASN A 31 -39.09 -19.23 -65.96
C ASN A 31 -39.76 -17.87 -65.77
N GLU A 32 -41.06 -17.78 -66.07
CA GLU A 32 -41.83 -16.54 -65.87
C GLU A 32 -42.02 -16.22 -64.37
N LEU A 33 -42.18 -17.25 -63.53
CA LEU A 33 -42.25 -17.11 -62.07
C LEU A 33 -40.90 -16.63 -61.50
N LEU A 34 -39.79 -17.21 -61.97
CA LEU A 34 -38.43 -16.80 -61.62
C LEU A 34 -38.19 -15.33 -61.99
N HIS A 35 -38.53 -14.93 -63.21
CA HIS A 35 -38.37 -13.56 -63.69
C HIS A 35 -39.25 -12.56 -62.93
N LYS A 36 -40.47 -12.97 -62.51
CA LYS A 36 -41.33 -12.14 -61.66
C LYS A 36 -40.79 -11.99 -60.24
N LEU A 37 -40.20 -13.04 -59.66
CA LEU A 37 -39.53 -13.00 -58.36
C LEU A 37 -38.26 -12.12 -58.38
N GLU A 38 -37.48 -12.18 -59.45
CA GLU A 38 -36.33 -11.30 -59.70
C GLU A 38 -36.77 -9.84 -59.83
N ASN A 39 -37.85 -9.57 -60.57
CA ASN A 39 -38.38 -8.21 -60.74
C ASN A 39 -39.00 -7.62 -59.45
N VAL A 40 -39.64 -8.44 -58.60
CA VAL A 40 -40.27 -7.97 -57.35
C VAL A 40 -39.23 -7.66 -56.27
N SER A 41 -38.05 -8.28 -56.32
CA SER A 41 -36.95 -8.03 -55.37
C SER A 41 -35.92 -7.00 -55.87
N GLY A 42 -35.90 -6.68 -57.17
CA GLY A 42 -34.95 -5.74 -57.76
C GLY A 42 -33.50 -6.23 -57.81
N PHE A 43 -33.24 -7.46 -57.35
CA PHE A 43 -31.92 -8.08 -57.28
C PHE A 43 -31.86 -9.31 -58.18
N SER A 44 -30.74 -9.48 -58.89
CA SER A 44 -30.39 -10.81 -59.40
C SER A 44 -30.08 -11.76 -58.24
N ARG A 45 -30.30 -13.06 -58.44
CA ARG A 45 -30.05 -14.09 -57.42
C ARG A 45 -28.64 -14.03 -56.81
N ASP A 46 -27.63 -13.69 -57.61
CA ASP A 46 -26.24 -13.59 -57.16
C ASP A 46 -25.96 -12.30 -56.39
N GLN A 47 -26.61 -11.19 -56.73
CA GLN A 47 -26.54 -9.94 -55.94
C GLN A 47 -27.20 -10.11 -54.57
N ALA A 48 -28.38 -10.73 -54.51
CA ALA A 48 -29.06 -11.00 -53.25
C ALA A 48 -28.23 -11.90 -52.32
N LYS A 49 -27.56 -12.93 -52.86
CA LYS A 49 -26.63 -13.76 -52.08
C LYS A 49 -25.42 -12.98 -51.56
N LYS A 50 -24.88 -12.07 -52.37
CA LYS A 50 -23.72 -11.28 -52.00
C LYS A 50 -24.06 -10.27 -50.89
N GLU A 51 -25.15 -9.52 -51.03
CA GLU A 51 -25.61 -8.60 -49.98
C GLU A 51 -25.98 -9.35 -48.69
N LEU A 52 -26.70 -10.48 -48.78
CA LEU A 52 -27.01 -11.30 -47.62
C LEU A 52 -25.73 -11.78 -46.91
N GLY A 53 -24.71 -12.16 -47.69
CA GLY A 53 -23.40 -12.55 -47.16
C GLY A 53 -22.70 -11.41 -46.44
N GLU A 54 -22.70 -10.20 -47.01
CA GLU A 54 -22.10 -9.00 -46.41
C GLU A 54 -22.84 -8.54 -45.15
N MET A 55 -24.18 -8.61 -45.14
CA MET A 55 -25.00 -8.34 -43.95
C MET A 55 -24.74 -9.35 -42.84
N LEU A 56 -24.73 -10.64 -43.18
CA LEU A 56 -24.45 -11.71 -42.22
C LEU A 56 -23.03 -11.60 -41.66
N GLN A 57 -22.05 -11.29 -42.50
CA GLN A 57 -20.67 -11.06 -42.06
C GLN A 57 -20.59 -9.91 -41.06
N SER A 58 -21.26 -8.79 -41.35
CA SER A 58 -21.32 -7.63 -40.45
C SER A 58 -22.00 -7.95 -39.12
N GLU A 59 -23.10 -8.72 -39.15
CA GLU A 59 -23.82 -9.16 -37.95
C GLU A 59 -23.00 -10.14 -37.10
N VAL A 60 -22.31 -11.09 -37.73
CA VAL A 60 -21.37 -12.01 -37.06
C VAL A 60 -20.21 -11.23 -36.43
N GLN A 61 -19.67 -10.22 -37.11
CA GLN A 61 -18.58 -9.41 -36.57
C GLN A 61 -19.03 -8.61 -35.34
N LEU A 62 -20.19 -7.97 -35.42
CA LEU A 62 -20.77 -7.21 -34.31
C LEU A 62 -21.11 -8.10 -33.11
N SER A 63 -21.73 -9.26 -33.35
CA SER A 63 -22.05 -10.22 -32.28
C SER A 63 -20.78 -10.81 -31.65
N SER A 64 -19.75 -11.11 -32.45
CA SER A 64 -18.45 -11.57 -31.95
C SER A 64 -17.76 -10.51 -31.09
N GLN A 65 -17.76 -9.24 -31.49
CA GLN A 65 -17.21 -8.15 -30.69
C GLN A 65 -17.96 -7.99 -29.35
N LYS A 66 -19.29 -8.04 -29.37
CA LYS A 66 -20.10 -8.01 -28.14
C LYS A 66 -19.81 -9.21 -27.24
N TRP A 67 -19.62 -10.39 -27.81
CA TRP A 67 -19.26 -11.59 -27.06
C TRP A 67 -17.87 -11.44 -26.43
N ILE A 68 -16.87 -10.98 -27.18
CA ILE A 68 -15.52 -10.72 -26.67
C ILE A 68 -15.56 -9.72 -25.51
N GLN A 69 -16.24 -8.59 -25.67
CA GLN A 69 -16.39 -7.59 -24.59
C GLN A 69 -17.06 -8.19 -23.36
N LYS A 70 -18.09 -9.01 -23.54
CA LYS A 70 -18.77 -9.69 -22.43
C LYS A 70 -17.82 -10.65 -21.70
N VAL A 71 -17.06 -11.45 -22.44
CA VAL A 71 -16.09 -12.40 -21.86
C VAL A 71 -14.95 -11.66 -21.15
N GLU A 72 -14.46 -10.56 -21.71
CA GLU A 72 -13.45 -9.71 -21.07
C GLU A 72 -13.96 -9.10 -19.75
N GLU A 73 -15.20 -8.62 -19.73
CA GLU A 73 -15.82 -8.07 -18.52
C GLU A 73 -16.03 -9.15 -17.45
N GLU A 74 -16.54 -10.33 -17.84
CA GLU A 74 -16.67 -11.48 -16.94
C GLU A 74 -15.32 -11.93 -16.37
N ALA A 75 -14.28 -11.96 -17.20
CA ALA A 75 -12.92 -12.29 -16.78
C ALA A 75 -12.37 -11.24 -15.79
N ARG A 76 -12.59 -9.94 -16.06
CA ARG A 76 -12.20 -8.85 -15.15
C ARG A 76 -12.91 -8.94 -13.80
N GLN A 77 -14.22 -9.20 -13.81
CA GLN A 77 -14.99 -9.35 -12.58
C GLN A 77 -14.52 -10.56 -11.77
N THR A 78 -14.31 -11.70 -12.43
CA THR A 78 -13.78 -12.91 -11.78
C THR A 78 -12.38 -12.67 -11.21
N ALA A 79 -11.50 -11.97 -11.94
CA ALA A 79 -10.17 -11.65 -11.47
C ALA A 79 -10.19 -10.72 -10.25
N LYS A 80 -11.10 -9.74 -10.23
CA LYS A 80 -11.31 -8.83 -9.09
C LYS A 80 -11.78 -9.58 -7.84
N GLU A 81 -12.70 -10.52 -7.99
CA GLU A 81 -13.17 -11.33 -6.87
C GLU A 81 -12.06 -12.23 -6.32
N LYS A 82 -11.31 -12.90 -7.20
CA LYS A 82 -10.16 -13.73 -6.80
C LYS A 82 -9.05 -12.93 -6.14
N SER A 83 -8.71 -11.74 -6.63
CA SER A 83 -7.64 -10.92 -6.03
C SER A 83 -7.98 -10.49 -4.61
N VAL A 84 -9.24 -10.13 -4.35
CA VAL A 84 -9.73 -9.85 -2.99
C VAL A 84 -9.61 -11.09 -2.12
N GLN A 85 -10.03 -12.26 -2.60
CA GLN A 85 -9.93 -13.51 -1.84
C GLN A 85 -8.49 -13.87 -1.47
N ILE A 86 -7.55 -13.77 -2.42
CA ILE A 86 -6.12 -14.04 -2.18
C ILE A 86 -5.56 -13.08 -1.13
N THR A 87 -5.86 -11.80 -1.28
CA THR A 87 -5.37 -10.76 -0.35
C THR A 87 -5.91 -10.98 1.05
N VAL A 88 -7.22 -11.24 1.18
CA VAL A 88 -7.86 -11.52 2.48
C VAL A 88 -7.30 -12.81 3.09
N ALA A 89 -7.11 -13.87 2.31
CA ALA A 89 -6.54 -15.13 2.79
C ALA A 89 -5.10 -14.93 3.31
N ALA A 90 -4.29 -14.16 2.58
CA ALA A 90 -2.94 -13.79 3.00
C ALA A 90 -2.96 -13.02 4.33
N MET A 91 -3.84 -12.03 4.47
CA MET A 91 -4.02 -11.25 5.71
C MET A 91 -4.49 -12.12 6.89
N GLN A 92 -5.46 -13.01 6.68
CA GLN A 92 -6.03 -13.86 7.73
C GLN A 92 -5.04 -14.89 8.28
N ARG A 93 -4.14 -15.41 7.43
CA ARG A 93 -3.11 -16.37 7.85
C ARG A 93 -1.98 -15.72 8.65
N TYR A 94 -1.87 -14.39 8.57
CA TYR A 94 -0.83 -13.64 9.26
C TYR A 94 -1.32 -13.18 10.65
N VAL A 95 -0.77 -13.79 11.70
CA VAL A 95 -1.03 -13.41 13.10
C VAL A 95 0.28 -12.93 13.69
N VAL A 96 0.35 -11.66 14.10
CA VAL A 96 1.52 -11.10 14.80
C VAL A 96 1.08 -10.30 16.01
N ASP A 97 1.82 -10.50 17.10
CA ASP A 97 1.69 -9.76 18.35
C ASP A 97 2.07 -8.28 18.17
N GLN A 98 1.57 -7.43 19.06
CA GLN A 98 1.73 -5.97 19.01
C GLN A 98 3.13 -5.51 18.56
N VAL A 99 3.16 -4.53 17.65
CA VAL A 99 4.38 -3.81 17.25
C VAL A 99 5.01 -3.25 18.53
N THR A 100 6.12 -3.84 18.94
CA THR A 100 6.81 -3.38 20.14
C THR A 100 7.47 -2.04 19.82
N PRO A 101 7.13 -0.94 20.54
CA PRO A 101 7.82 0.31 20.34
C PRO A 101 9.29 0.14 20.75
N HIS A 102 10.23 0.45 19.85
CA HIS A 102 11.65 0.33 20.12
C HIS A 102 12.43 1.65 19.99
N SER A 103 13.42 1.73 20.88
CA SER A 103 14.39 2.78 21.21
C SER A 103 13.84 4.20 21.36
N SER A 104 13.58 4.61 22.60
CA SER A 104 13.62 6.02 22.96
C SER A 104 15.05 6.54 22.78
N SER A 105 15.23 7.67 22.08
CA SER A 105 16.51 8.40 21.95
C SER A 105 16.94 9.08 23.26
N VAL A 106 16.47 8.56 24.39
CA VAL A 106 16.44 9.21 25.69
C VAL A 106 17.09 8.26 26.69
N VAL A 107 18.13 8.75 27.38
CA VAL A 107 18.79 8.04 28.48
C VAL A 107 18.47 8.76 29.77
N HIS A 108 17.98 8.00 30.76
CA HIS A 108 17.68 8.52 32.08
C HIS A 108 18.92 8.50 32.98
N LEU A 109 19.16 9.61 33.65
CA LEU A 109 20.24 9.77 34.60
C LEU A 109 19.74 9.50 36.03
N PRO A 110 20.55 8.85 36.89
CA PRO A 110 20.14 8.56 38.27
C PRO A 110 20.20 9.81 39.17
N ASN A 111 21.00 10.82 38.83
CA ASN A 111 21.12 12.09 39.56
C ASN A 111 21.90 13.16 38.76
N GLU A 112 21.85 14.41 39.23
CA GLU A 112 22.61 15.55 38.66
C GLU A 112 24.13 15.39 38.77
N GLU A 113 24.63 14.63 39.75
CA GLU A 113 26.07 14.38 39.87
C GLU A 113 26.60 13.59 38.66
N MET A 114 25.83 12.60 38.20
CA MET A 114 26.16 11.83 37.00
C MET A 114 26.14 12.69 35.75
N LYS A 115 25.21 13.63 35.64
CA LYS A 115 25.22 14.64 34.57
C LYS A 115 26.53 15.43 34.55
N GLY A 116 26.98 15.91 35.70
CA GLY A 116 28.26 16.62 35.84
C GLY A 116 29.47 15.76 35.42
N ARG A 117 29.47 14.46 35.76
CA ARG A 117 30.51 13.52 35.34
C ARG A 117 30.50 13.22 33.84
N ILE A 118 29.32 13.15 33.23
CA ILE A 118 29.14 12.93 31.78
C ILE A 118 29.66 14.14 30.99
N ILE A 119 29.36 15.36 31.44
CA ILE A 119 29.91 16.58 30.83
C ILE A 119 31.43 16.63 31.03
N GLY A 120 31.88 16.40 32.26
CA GLY A 120 33.28 16.53 32.66
C GLY A 120 33.76 17.99 32.73
N LYS A 121 34.97 18.21 33.24
CA LYS A 121 35.57 19.55 33.28
C LYS A 121 35.70 20.11 31.87
N GLU A 122 35.19 21.32 31.64
CA GLU A 122 35.19 22.01 30.33
C GLU A 122 34.50 21.23 29.19
N GLY A 123 33.60 20.29 29.52
CA GLY A 123 32.94 19.46 28.52
C GLY A 123 33.86 18.40 27.89
N ARG A 124 34.99 18.07 28.53
CA ARG A 124 35.96 17.11 27.96
C ARG A 124 35.37 15.72 27.73
N ASN A 125 34.55 15.24 28.65
CA ASN A 125 34.00 13.88 28.59
C ASN A 125 32.90 13.78 27.53
N ILE A 126 31.99 14.76 27.48
CA ILE A 126 30.93 14.79 26.46
C ILE A 126 31.52 14.93 25.05
N LYS A 127 32.54 15.79 24.85
CA LYS A 127 33.24 15.87 23.56
C LYS A 127 33.92 14.55 23.19
N SER A 128 34.49 13.83 24.16
CA SER A 128 35.10 12.51 23.90
C SER A 128 34.04 11.48 23.51
N LEU A 129 32.87 11.50 24.15
CA LEU A 129 31.71 10.68 23.77
C LEU A 129 31.22 11.00 22.36
N GLU A 130 31.08 12.28 22.02
CA GLU A 130 30.66 12.74 20.70
C GLU A 130 31.66 12.34 19.62
N MET A 131 32.97 12.50 19.88
CA MET A 131 34.02 12.10 18.93
C MET A 131 34.08 10.58 18.75
N ALA A 132 33.99 9.81 19.85
CA ALA A 132 34.10 8.36 19.80
C ALA A 132 32.88 7.70 19.15
N THR A 133 31.66 8.20 19.43
CA THR A 133 30.41 7.64 18.89
C THR A 133 29.98 8.28 17.57
N GLY A 134 30.47 9.49 17.27
CA GLY A 134 30.03 10.32 16.15
C GLY A 134 28.59 10.84 16.29
N MET A 135 28.01 10.82 17.48
CA MET A 135 26.65 11.31 17.80
C MET A 135 26.71 12.57 18.67
N GLU A 136 25.64 13.37 18.67
CA GLU A 136 25.52 14.56 19.51
C GLU A 136 24.69 14.24 20.77
N PHE A 137 25.17 14.66 21.94
CA PHE A 137 24.48 14.44 23.21
C PHE A 137 23.86 15.76 23.69
N VAL A 138 22.56 15.91 23.47
CA VAL A 138 21.82 17.11 23.85
C VAL A 138 21.40 17.01 25.31
N ILE A 139 21.88 17.96 26.10
CA ILE A 139 21.51 18.09 27.50
C ILE A 139 20.38 19.12 27.61
N GLY A 140 19.17 18.65 27.88
CA GLY A 140 17.98 19.50 28.00
C GLY A 140 17.87 20.22 29.34
N GLU A 141 16.81 21.03 29.46
CA GLU A 141 16.41 21.70 30.71
C GLU A 141 15.98 20.73 31.80
N VAL A 142 15.53 19.52 31.41
CA VAL A 142 15.20 18.45 32.36
C VAL A 142 16.50 17.85 32.89
N PRO A 143 16.76 17.94 34.20
CA PRO A 143 18.04 17.53 34.79
C PRO A 143 18.37 16.04 34.54
N GLU A 144 17.36 15.17 34.60
CA GLU A 144 17.53 13.71 34.64
C GLU A 144 17.57 13.03 33.27
N ILE A 145 17.69 13.79 32.17
CA ILE A 145 17.55 13.25 30.82
C ILE A 145 18.65 13.76 29.89
N ILE A 146 19.27 12.84 29.15
CA ILE A 146 20.11 13.14 27.99
C ILE A 146 19.45 12.59 26.73
N THR A 147 19.36 13.44 25.70
CA THR A 147 18.85 13.05 24.38
C THR A 147 20.00 12.83 23.41
N ILE A 148 20.00 11.70 22.72
CA ILE A 148 21.01 11.37 21.71
C ILE A 148 20.46 11.76 20.34
N SER A 149 21.14 12.70 19.68
CA SER A 149 20.82 13.20 18.36
C SER A 149 21.81 12.66 17.33
N GLY A 150 21.29 12.32 16.14
CA GLY A 150 22.11 11.80 15.03
C GLY A 150 21.29 10.94 14.07
N PHE A 151 21.70 10.88 12.81
CA PHE A 151 20.93 10.22 11.74
C PHE A 151 21.21 8.71 11.62
N ASN A 152 22.37 8.24 12.08
CA ASN A 152 22.74 6.83 11.99
C ASN A 152 22.15 6.04 13.19
N PRO A 153 21.19 5.12 12.96
CA PRO A 153 20.53 4.39 14.03
C PRO A 153 21.46 3.45 14.80
N ILE A 154 22.44 2.84 14.13
CA ILE A 154 23.38 1.90 14.74
C ILE A 154 24.31 2.67 15.69
N ARG A 155 24.89 3.79 15.21
CA ARG A 155 25.72 4.65 16.08
C ARG A 155 24.94 5.24 17.25
N ARG A 156 23.65 5.56 17.04
CA ARG A 156 22.76 6.02 18.11
C ARG A 156 22.59 4.96 19.19
N GLU A 157 22.43 3.70 18.80
CA GLU A 157 22.33 2.59 19.74
C GLU A 157 23.66 2.30 20.45
N VAL A 158 24.80 2.36 19.73
CA VAL A 158 26.15 2.29 20.34
C VAL A 158 26.29 3.38 21.41
N ALA A 159 25.93 4.62 21.09
CA ALA A 159 25.99 5.76 22.01
C ALA A 159 25.10 5.55 23.24
N ARG A 160 23.86 5.06 23.05
CA ARG A 160 22.91 4.77 24.13
C ARG A 160 23.48 3.73 25.10
N ARG A 161 23.91 2.58 24.57
CA ARG A 161 24.47 1.49 25.39
C ARG A 161 25.77 1.88 26.07
N THR A 162 26.62 2.63 25.37
CA THR A 162 27.87 3.17 25.94
C THR A 162 27.54 4.05 27.15
N LEU A 163 26.59 4.97 27.01
CA LEU A 163 26.20 5.87 28.09
C LEU A 163 25.61 5.10 29.28
N GLU A 164 24.73 4.11 29.03
CA GLU A 164 24.16 3.25 30.08
C GLU A 164 25.24 2.46 30.84
N LYS A 165 26.21 1.88 30.13
CA LYS A 165 27.33 1.16 30.75
C LYS A 165 28.23 2.07 31.57
N LEU A 166 28.56 3.26 31.05
CA LEU A 166 29.36 4.25 31.77
C LEU A 166 28.63 4.77 33.02
N ILE A 167 27.30 4.90 32.96
CA ILE A 167 26.48 5.26 34.12
C ILE A 167 26.56 4.18 35.20
N ASN A 168 26.43 2.91 34.79
CA ASN A 168 26.50 1.76 35.71
C ASN A 168 27.90 1.56 36.31
N ASP A 169 28.97 1.82 35.55
CA ASP A 169 30.37 1.77 36.03
C ASP A 169 30.72 2.97 36.94
N GLY A 170 30.07 4.13 36.70
CA GLY A 170 30.25 5.37 37.48
C GLY A 170 31.58 6.10 37.23
N ARG A 171 32.45 5.55 36.37
CA ARG A 171 33.75 6.11 35.97
C ARG A 171 33.69 6.61 34.53
N ILE A 172 33.78 7.93 34.37
CA ILE A 172 33.67 8.57 33.05
C ILE A 172 34.93 9.40 32.80
N ASN A 173 35.81 8.87 31.94
CA ASN A 173 37.01 9.55 31.45
C ASN A 173 37.25 9.17 29.97
N PRO A 174 38.04 9.93 29.21
CA PRO A 174 38.20 9.72 27.76
C PRO A 174 38.64 8.30 27.38
N THR A 175 39.63 7.73 28.08
CA THR A 175 40.12 6.37 27.81
C THR A 175 39.03 5.32 28.02
N ARG A 176 38.27 5.45 29.11
CA ARG A 176 37.18 4.52 29.42
C ARG A 176 36.02 4.65 28.43
N ILE A 177 35.74 5.87 27.98
CA ILE A 177 34.75 6.13 26.94
C ILE A 177 35.13 5.37 25.67
N GLU A 178 36.36 5.56 25.17
CA GLU A 178 36.85 4.88 23.96
C GLU A 178 36.79 3.35 24.08
N GLU A 179 37.27 2.78 25.20
CA GLU A 179 37.19 1.34 25.47
C GLU A 179 35.75 0.81 25.48
N THR A 180 34.83 1.56 26.10
CA THR A 180 33.42 1.15 26.23
C THR A 180 32.70 1.25 24.89
N VAL A 181 33.00 2.27 24.08
CA VAL A 181 32.48 2.41 22.72
C VAL A 181 32.91 1.22 21.87
N GLN A 182 34.21 0.88 21.85
CA GLN A 182 34.71 -0.27 21.08
C GLN A 182 34.08 -1.60 21.51
N LEU A 183 33.83 -1.78 22.82
CA LEU A 183 33.13 -2.94 23.33
C LEU A 183 31.67 -2.97 22.85
N CYS A 184 30.97 -1.85 22.92
CA CYS A 184 29.57 -1.74 22.48
C CYS A 184 29.42 -1.91 20.96
N GLU A 185 30.39 -1.44 20.16
CA GLU A 185 30.42 -1.68 18.72
C GLU A 185 30.49 -3.18 18.41
N LYS A 186 31.41 -3.91 19.05
CA LYS A 186 31.53 -5.36 18.88
C LYS A 186 30.27 -6.12 19.27
N GLU A 187 29.67 -5.77 20.41
CA GLU A 187 28.41 -6.39 20.84
C GLU A 187 27.26 -6.11 19.87
N ILE A 188 27.20 -4.91 19.29
CA ILE A 188 26.18 -4.57 18.30
C ILE A 188 26.42 -5.33 16.99
N ASP A 189 27.67 -5.49 16.55
CA ASP A 189 28.00 -6.29 15.38
C ASP A 189 27.58 -7.77 15.56
N GLU A 190 27.81 -8.34 16.75
CA GLU A 190 27.34 -9.70 17.09
C GLU A 190 25.80 -9.81 17.04
N ILE A 191 25.12 -8.80 17.56
CA ILE A 191 23.64 -8.73 17.54
C ILE A 191 23.12 -8.60 16.11
N ILE A 192 23.74 -7.76 15.27
CA ILE A 192 23.40 -7.61 13.85
C ILE A 192 23.48 -8.98 13.15
N GLU A 193 24.59 -9.68 13.33
CA GLU A 193 24.79 -11.02 12.77
C GLU A 193 23.75 -12.03 13.28
N GLU A 194 23.43 -11.98 14.58
CA GLU A 194 22.43 -12.85 15.18
C GLU A 194 21.03 -12.61 14.59
N TYR A 195 20.56 -11.36 14.52
CA TYR A 195 19.25 -11.03 13.95
C TYR A 195 19.16 -11.37 12.47
N GLY A 196 20.22 -11.10 11.69
CA GLY A 196 20.29 -11.49 10.28
C GLY A 196 20.16 -12.99 10.10
N LYS A 197 20.95 -13.78 10.85
CA LYS A 197 20.89 -15.26 10.79
C LYS A 197 19.55 -15.82 11.25
N LYS A 198 18.96 -15.25 12.31
CA LYS A 198 17.62 -15.62 12.78
C LYS A 198 16.57 -15.43 11.70
N ALA A 199 16.57 -14.27 11.03
CA ALA A 199 15.61 -14.00 9.95
C ALA A 199 15.77 -14.98 8.78
N ILE A 200 17.00 -15.28 8.35
CA ILE A 200 17.24 -16.29 7.30
C ILE A 200 16.76 -17.69 7.72
N LEU A 201 17.02 -18.07 8.97
CA LEU A 201 16.62 -19.37 9.51
C LEU A 201 15.10 -19.50 9.65
N GLU A 202 14.41 -18.45 10.11
CA GLU A 202 12.95 -18.39 10.26
C GLU A 202 12.23 -18.71 8.95
N PHE A 203 12.78 -18.22 7.83
CA PHE A 203 12.25 -18.42 6.49
C PHE A 203 12.88 -19.59 5.73
N ASN A 204 13.80 -20.34 6.37
CA ASN A 204 14.54 -21.47 5.79
C ASN A 204 15.21 -21.12 4.44
N LEU A 205 15.78 -19.92 4.34
CA LEU A 205 16.43 -19.45 3.12
C LEU A 205 17.86 -20.03 3.02
N GLN A 206 18.18 -20.61 1.87
CA GLN A 206 19.51 -21.15 1.57
C GLN A 206 20.27 -20.23 0.60
N GLY A 207 21.61 -20.33 0.62
CA GLY A 207 22.47 -19.65 -0.33
C GLY A 207 22.39 -18.12 -0.28
N VAL A 208 22.06 -17.53 0.87
CA VAL A 208 22.06 -16.07 1.05
C VAL A 208 23.49 -15.61 1.30
N HIS A 209 23.93 -14.60 0.55
CA HIS A 209 25.28 -14.05 0.68
C HIS A 209 25.48 -13.40 2.07
N PRO A 210 26.65 -13.57 2.74
CA PRO A 210 26.90 -13.02 4.07
C PRO A 210 26.61 -11.52 4.21
N GLU A 211 26.96 -10.71 3.19
CA GLU A 211 26.66 -9.28 3.17
C GLU A 211 25.16 -9.00 3.29
N MET A 212 24.30 -9.77 2.60
CA MET A 212 22.84 -9.63 2.71
C MET A 212 22.36 -10.00 4.11
N VAL A 213 22.96 -11.01 4.75
CA VAL A 213 22.63 -11.41 6.12
C VAL A 213 22.95 -10.28 7.10
N THR A 214 24.15 -9.70 7.01
CA THR A 214 24.57 -8.58 7.85
C THR A 214 23.66 -7.35 7.64
N LEU A 215 23.36 -7.00 6.39
CA LEU A 215 22.50 -5.85 6.07
C LEU A 215 21.05 -6.06 6.55
N LEU A 216 20.52 -7.27 6.44
CA LEU A 216 19.20 -7.62 7.00
C LEU A 216 19.19 -7.42 8.53
N GLY A 217 20.25 -7.85 9.22
CA GLY A 217 20.42 -7.62 10.66
C GLY A 217 20.44 -6.14 11.04
N LYS A 218 21.09 -5.29 10.23
CA LYS A 218 21.13 -3.83 10.45
C LYS A 218 19.74 -3.18 10.45
N LEU A 219 18.79 -3.73 9.69
CA LEU A 219 17.41 -3.22 9.66
C LEU A 219 16.71 -3.31 11.04
N HIS A 220 17.19 -4.16 11.95
CA HIS A 220 16.67 -4.25 13.32
C HIS A 220 16.84 -2.93 14.09
N PHE A 221 17.89 -2.15 13.82
CA PHE A 221 18.10 -0.88 14.50
C PHE A 221 17.39 0.28 13.82
N ARG A 222 16.81 0.05 12.63
CA ARG A 222 16.15 1.08 11.85
C ARG A 222 14.65 1.06 12.10
N THR A 223 14.10 2.25 12.25
CA THR A 223 12.65 2.48 12.28
C THR A 223 12.24 3.29 11.05
N SER A 224 11.09 2.92 10.49
CA SER A 224 10.39 3.71 9.48
C SER A 224 9.02 4.02 10.03
N TYR A 225 8.70 5.32 10.18
CA TYR A 225 7.56 5.80 10.96
C TYR A 225 7.60 5.27 12.41
N SER A 226 6.77 4.27 12.73
CA SER A 226 6.70 3.62 14.04
C SER A 226 6.95 2.11 13.99
N GLN A 227 7.45 1.59 12.86
CA GLN A 227 7.72 0.17 12.68
C GLN A 227 9.22 -0.10 12.57
N ASN A 228 9.64 -1.22 13.16
CA ASN A 228 10.95 -1.79 12.95
C ASN A 228 11.06 -2.29 11.50
N VAL A 229 12.13 -1.90 10.79
CA VAL A 229 12.27 -2.22 9.36
C VAL A 229 12.57 -3.71 9.13
N LEU A 230 13.30 -4.37 10.03
CA LEU A 230 13.50 -5.83 9.93
C LEU A 230 12.19 -6.57 10.11
N ASP A 231 11.40 -6.21 11.12
CA ASP A 231 10.10 -6.84 11.34
C ASP A 231 9.19 -6.64 10.14
N HIS A 232 9.05 -5.39 9.67
CA HIS A 232 8.34 -5.05 8.43
C HIS A 232 8.79 -5.93 7.25
N SER A 233 10.09 -6.03 7.01
CA SER A 233 10.64 -6.83 5.90
C SER A 233 10.28 -8.31 6.01
N LYS A 234 10.27 -8.89 7.22
CA LYS A 234 9.82 -10.27 7.45
C LYS A 234 8.33 -10.42 7.11
N GLU A 235 7.48 -9.46 7.49
CA GLU A 235 6.06 -9.51 7.15
C GLU A 235 5.83 -9.42 5.64
N VAL A 236 6.52 -8.51 4.96
CA VAL A 236 6.45 -8.35 3.51
C VAL A 236 6.89 -9.65 2.81
N GLY A 237 7.99 -10.26 3.26
CA GLY A 237 8.42 -11.58 2.78
C GLY A 237 7.35 -12.67 2.97
N TYR A 238 6.68 -12.68 4.12
CA TYR A 238 5.62 -13.66 4.41
C TYR A 238 4.38 -13.46 3.52
N PHE A 239 3.91 -12.22 3.34
CA PHE A 239 2.80 -11.91 2.44
C PHE A 239 3.14 -12.20 0.98
N ALA A 240 4.33 -11.79 0.52
CA ALA A 240 4.79 -12.03 -0.84
C ALA A 240 4.82 -13.53 -1.15
N ARG A 241 5.33 -14.35 -0.21
CA ARG A 241 5.30 -15.81 -0.31
C ARG A 241 3.88 -16.34 -0.50
N MET A 242 2.94 -15.98 0.38
CA MET A 242 1.57 -16.50 0.33
C MET A 242 0.84 -16.08 -0.94
N ILE A 243 1.01 -14.83 -1.38
CA ILE A 243 0.40 -14.33 -2.62
C ILE A 243 0.95 -15.12 -3.82
N ALA A 244 2.25 -15.38 -3.87
CA ALA A 244 2.86 -16.16 -4.94
C ALA A 244 2.35 -17.61 -4.96
N GLU A 245 2.18 -18.25 -3.80
CA GLU A 245 1.61 -19.61 -3.70
C GLU A 245 0.19 -19.68 -4.27
N GLU A 246 -0.68 -18.75 -3.87
CA GLU A 246 -2.08 -18.71 -4.35
C GLU A 246 -2.17 -18.39 -5.86
N LEU A 247 -1.17 -17.71 -6.42
CA LEU A 247 -1.07 -17.43 -7.86
C LEU A 247 -0.37 -18.56 -8.65
N GLY A 248 0.12 -19.62 -8.00
CA GLY A 248 0.83 -20.72 -8.65
C GLY A 248 2.24 -20.35 -9.15
N LEU A 249 2.88 -19.36 -8.52
CA LEU A 249 4.24 -18.90 -8.80
C LEU A 249 5.25 -19.54 -7.84
N ASP A 250 6.55 -19.27 -8.03
CA ASP A 250 7.60 -19.75 -7.11
C ASP A 250 7.58 -18.92 -5.80
N PRO A 251 7.19 -19.52 -4.66
CA PRO A 251 7.15 -18.82 -3.38
C PRO A 251 8.51 -18.32 -2.90
N GLN A 252 9.60 -19.01 -3.26
CA GLN A 252 10.93 -18.67 -2.77
C GLN A 252 11.44 -17.37 -3.40
N ILE A 253 11.13 -17.12 -4.67
CA ILE A 253 11.49 -15.87 -5.35
C ILE A 253 10.74 -14.70 -4.70
N ALA A 254 9.43 -14.84 -4.48
CA ALA A 254 8.62 -13.81 -3.86
C ALA A 254 9.04 -13.52 -2.41
N LEU A 255 9.32 -14.58 -1.63
CA LEU A 255 9.80 -14.48 -0.26
C LEU A 255 11.12 -13.71 -0.18
N ARG A 256 12.11 -14.07 -0.99
CA ARG A 256 13.42 -13.38 -1.03
C ARG A 256 13.26 -11.93 -1.43
N ALA A 257 12.48 -11.68 -2.49
CA ALA A 257 12.22 -10.32 -2.95
C ALA A 257 11.56 -9.46 -1.87
N GLY A 258 10.54 -9.99 -1.19
CA GLY A 258 9.85 -9.29 -0.11
C GLY A 258 10.72 -9.08 1.13
N LEU A 259 11.51 -10.07 1.53
CA LEU A 259 12.41 -9.97 2.70
C LEU A 259 13.55 -8.95 2.47
N PHE A 260 14.02 -8.81 1.24
CA PHE A 260 15.17 -7.95 0.92
C PHE A 260 14.80 -6.62 0.27
N HIS A 261 13.51 -6.34 0.03
CA HIS A 261 13.06 -5.13 -0.70
C HIS A 261 13.66 -3.85 -0.10
N ASP A 262 13.74 -3.79 1.23
CA ASP A 262 14.16 -2.64 2.00
C ASP A 262 15.65 -2.64 2.39
N ILE A 263 16.46 -3.59 1.89
CA ILE A 263 17.84 -3.77 2.35
C ILE A 263 18.74 -2.56 2.07
N GLY A 264 18.41 -1.75 1.05
CA GLY A 264 19.10 -0.49 0.79
C GLY A 264 19.01 0.49 1.96
N LYS A 265 17.96 0.42 2.79
CA LYS A 265 17.85 1.19 4.04
C LYS A 265 18.94 0.83 5.05
N ALA A 266 19.72 -0.23 4.90
CA ALA A 266 20.86 -0.47 5.77
C ALA A 266 22.06 0.45 5.47
N VAL A 267 22.12 1.08 4.28
CA VAL A 267 23.31 1.82 3.80
C VAL A 267 23.04 3.24 3.28
N THR A 268 21.80 3.76 3.35
CA THR A 268 21.47 5.10 2.82
C THR A 268 22.21 6.26 3.48
N ALA A 269 22.88 6.05 4.62
CA ALA A 269 23.72 7.08 5.24
C ALA A 269 25.11 7.20 4.59
N GLU A 270 25.53 6.17 3.84
CA GLU A 270 26.85 6.04 3.23
C GLU A 270 26.77 6.19 1.71
N VAL A 271 25.64 5.81 1.11
CA VAL A 271 25.40 5.83 -0.33
C VAL A 271 24.20 6.72 -0.65
N GLU A 272 24.44 7.71 -1.51
CA GLU A 272 23.41 8.60 -2.02
C GLU A 272 22.58 7.92 -3.11
N GLY A 273 21.26 7.98 -2.98
CA GLY A 273 20.33 7.46 -3.98
C GLY A 273 19.08 6.82 -3.36
N PRO A 274 18.12 6.42 -4.21
CA PRO A 274 16.93 5.72 -3.76
C PRO A 274 17.27 4.32 -3.20
N HIS A 275 16.67 3.96 -2.07
CA HIS A 275 17.02 2.71 -1.38
C HIS A 275 16.61 1.46 -2.15
N ALA A 276 15.57 1.51 -2.99
CA ALA A 276 15.17 0.37 -3.81
C ALA A 276 16.25 0.06 -4.86
N THR A 277 16.70 1.07 -5.60
CA THR A 277 17.83 0.95 -6.54
C THR A 277 19.10 0.46 -5.85
N ILE A 278 19.49 1.06 -4.71
CA ILE A 278 20.67 0.64 -3.95
C ILE A 278 20.54 -0.82 -3.50
N GLY A 279 19.38 -1.22 -2.98
CA GLY A 279 19.10 -2.60 -2.56
C GLY A 279 19.20 -3.58 -3.73
N GLY A 280 18.69 -3.20 -4.90
CA GLY A 280 18.79 -3.99 -6.13
C GLY A 280 20.23 -4.22 -6.56
N ASP A 281 21.06 -3.18 -6.55
CA ASP A 281 22.49 -3.29 -6.88
C ASP A 281 23.25 -4.19 -5.91
N ILE A 282 22.98 -4.07 -4.61
CA ILE A 282 23.57 -4.95 -3.59
C ILE A 282 23.17 -6.41 -3.85
N ALA A 283 21.87 -6.67 -4.04
CA ALA A 283 21.36 -8.01 -4.33
C ALA A 283 22.01 -8.60 -5.60
N LYS A 284 22.19 -7.79 -6.64
CA LYS A 284 22.87 -8.19 -7.88
C LYS A 284 24.32 -8.58 -7.65
N ARG A 285 25.08 -7.77 -6.89
CA ARG A 285 26.48 -8.08 -6.53
C ARG A 285 26.59 -9.35 -5.69
N CYS A 286 25.61 -9.57 -4.80
CA CYS A 286 25.53 -10.75 -3.95
C CYS A 286 25.07 -12.03 -4.68
N GLY A 287 24.79 -11.95 -5.98
CA GLY A 287 24.43 -13.10 -6.80
C GLY A 287 22.97 -13.55 -6.68
N GLU A 288 22.06 -12.66 -6.26
CA GLU A 288 20.62 -12.96 -6.23
C GLU A 288 20.05 -13.19 -7.64
N ASN A 289 18.93 -13.91 -7.68
CA ASN A 289 18.20 -14.15 -8.92
C ASN A 289 17.78 -12.81 -9.57
N PRO A 290 17.92 -12.63 -10.91
CA PRO A 290 17.52 -11.39 -11.59
C PRO A 290 16.08 -10.94 -11.33
N LEU A 291 15.16 -11.88 -11.09
CA LEU A 291 13.77 -11.59 -10.73
C LEU A 291 13.65 -10.98 -9.32
N VAL A 292 14.46 -11.46 -8.37
CA VAL A 292 14.57 -10.91 -7.01
C VAL A 292 15.18 -9.51 -7.08
N VAL A 293 16.29 -9.36 -7.81
CA VAL A 293 16.96 -8.08 -8.03
C VAL A 293 16.00 -7.03 -8.59
N ASN A 294 15.25 -7.37 -9.64
CA ASN A 294 14.29 -6.45 -10.23
C ASN A 294 13.14 -6.12 -9.26
N ALA A 295 12.59 -7.11 -8.56
CA ALA A 295 11.52 -6.86 -7.59
C ALA A 295 11.97 -5.94 -6.44
N ILE A 296 13.22 -6.08 -5.97
CA ILE A 296 13.83 -5.15 -5.00
C ILE A 296 13.99 -3.76 -5.62
N ALA A 297 14.52 -3.63 -6.84
CA ALA A 297 14.73 -2.31 -7.44
C ALA A 297 13.41 -1.60 -7.83
N ALA A 298 12.37 -2.37 -8.16
CA ALA A 298 11.14 -1.83 -8.73
C ALA A 298 10.00 -1.62 -7.71
N HIS A 299 10.17 -1.96 -6.43
CA HIS A 299 9.06 -1.86 -5.46
C HIS A 299 8.60 -0.42 -5.16
N HIS A 300 9.36 0.59 -5.60
CA HIS A 300 8.93 2.00 -5.63
C HIS A 300 8.78 2.55 -7.05
N GLU A 301 8.65 1.67 -8.04
CA GLU A 301 8.46 2.00 -9.46
C GLU A 301 9.62 2.81 -10.06
N GLU A 302 10.80 2.76 -9.44
CA GLU A 302 12.02 3.43 -9.91
C GLU A 302 12.54 2.83 -11.22
N VAL A 303 12.26 1.54 -11.45
CA VAL A 303 12.59 0.80 -12.66
C VAL A 303 11.39 -0.03 -13.15
N PRO A 304 11.32 -0.37 -14.45
CA PRO A 304 10.21 -1.17 -14.99
C PRO A 304 10.10 -2.56 -14.37
N PHE A 305 8.87 -3.05 -14.27
CA PHE A 305 8.59 -4.42 -13.84
C PHE A 305 9.01 -5.41 -14.95
N LEU A 306 9.94 -6.31 -14.65
CA LEU A 306 10.32 -7.40 -15.55
C LEU A 306 9.51 -8.67 -15.29
N SER A 307 8.82 -8.76 -14.16
CA SER A 307 8.00 -9.90 -13.80
C SER A 307 6.90 -9.53 -12.80
N ILE A 308 5.97 -10.45 -12.59
CA ILE A 308 4.87 -10.32 -11.64
C ILE A 308 5.34 -10.23 -10.17
N TYR A 309 6.58 -10.64 -9.86
CA TYR A 309 7.11 -10.57 -8.50
C TYR A 309 7.24 -9.13 -7.97
N ALA A 310 7.52 -8.14 -8.84
CA ALA A 310 7.58 -6.74 -8.42
C ALA A 310 6.21 -6.23 -7.92
N PRO A 311 5.10 -6.37 -8.68
CA PRO A 311 3.75 -6.11 -8.17
C PRO A 311 3.40 -6.86 -6.88
N ILE A 312 3.82 -8.13 -6.74
CA ILE A 312 3.57 -8.90 -5.51
C ILE A 312 4.25 -8.27 -4.30
N VAL A 313 5.51 -7.85 -4.44
CA VAL A 313 6.24 -7.16 -3.36
C VAL A 313 5.56 -5.84 -3.00
N ILE A 314 5.12 -5.05 -3.98
CA ILE A 314 4.40 -3.79 -3.75
C ILE A 314 3.09 -4.03 -2.97
N ILE A 315 2.33 -5.05 -3.35
CA ILE A 315 1.10 -5.43 -2.65
C ILE A 315 1.42 -5.84 -1.21
N ALA A 316 2.44 -6.68 -1.02
CA ALA A 316 2.86 -7.15 0.30
C ALA A 316 3.35 -6.01 1.22
N ASP A 317 4.15 -5.08 0.70
CA ASP A 317 4.59 -3.86 1.39
C ASP A 317 3.38 -3.01 1.80
N THR A 318 2.47 -2.76 0.86
CA THR A 318 1.25 -1.99 1.12
C THR A 318 0.39 -2.62 2.21
N ILE A 319 0.26 -3.95 2.25
CA ILE A 319 -0.48 -4.68 3.30
C ILE A 319 0.19 -4.48 4.66
N SER A 320 1.52 -4.65 4.74
CA SER A 320 2.26 -4.45 5.99
C SER A 320 2.16 -2.99 6.49
N ALA A 321 2.28 -2.02 5.60
CA ALA A 321 2.23 -0.59 5.91
C ALA A 321 0.83 -0.07 6.27
N SER A 322 -0.25 -0.73 5.84
CA SER A 322 -1.64 -0.29 6.04
C SER A 322 -2.24 -0.68 7.39
N ARG A 323 -1.49 -1.33 8.29
CA ARG A 323 -2.03 -1.74 9.60
C ARG A 323 -2.34 -0.53 10.49
N PRO A 324 -3.45 -0.54 11.24
CA PRO A 324 -3.69 0.44 12.30
C PRO A 324 -2.52 0.47 13.29
N GLY A 325 -1.84 1.61 13.40
CA GLY A 325 -0.65 1.77 14.24
C GLY A 325 0.71 1.62 13.52
N ALA A 326 0.75 1.11 12.27
CA ALA A 326 1.95 1.07 11.42
C ALA A 326 2.42 2.48 11.03
N ARG A 327 1.44 3.32 10.67
CA ARG A 327 1.55 4.76 10.53
C ARG A 327 0.73 5.37 11.65
N ARG A 328 1.30 5.49 12.86
CA ARG A 328 0.75 6.46 13.80
C ARG A 328 0.80 7.82 13.10
N GLU A 329 -0.34 8.50 12.95
CA GLU A 329 -0.32 9.95 12.90
C GLU A 329 0.59 10.38 14.05
N THR A 330 1.70 11.05 13.73
CA THR A 330 2.62 11.55 14.74
C THR A 330 1.81 12.28 15.80
N LEU A 331 2.09 12.07 17.08
CA LEU A 331 1.37 12.74 18.17
C LEU A 331 1.32 14.26 17.92
N SER A 332 2.35 14.82 17.27
CA SER A 332 2.39 16.20 16.76
C SER A 332 1.32 16.55 15.72
N SER A 333 1.04 15.72 14.72
CA SER A 333 0.00 16.00 13.72
C SER A 333 -1.40 15.93 14.33
N TYR A 334 -1.60 15.00 15.26
CA TYR A 334 -2.84 14.89 16.03
C TYR A 334 -3.03 16.10 16.96
N VAL A 335 -1.99 16.52 17.69
CA VAL A 335 -2.01 17.74 18.51
C VAL A 335 -2.29 18.97 17.66
N LYS A 336 -1.55 19.15 16.55
CA LYS A 336 -1.73 20.28 15.62
C LYS A 336 -3.15 20.32 15.03
N ARG A 337 -3.77 19.16 14.81
CA ARG A 337 -5.16 19.04 14.36
C ARG A 337 -6.16 19.48 15.43
N LEU A 338 -5.94 19.10 16.69
CA LEU A 338 -6.76 19.57 17.81
C LEU A 338 -6.62 21.07 18.00
N GLU A 339 -5.39 21.60 17.91
CA GLU A 339 -5.10 23.03 17.95
C GLU A 339 -5.82 23.77 16.83
N GLN A 340 -5.81 23.25 15.60
CA GLN A 340 -6.55 23.83 14.47
C GLN A 340 -8.07 23.84 14.69
N LEU A 341 -8.64 22.76 15.25
CA LEU A 341 -10.08 22.72 15.60
C LEU A 341 -10.43 23.78 16.64
N GLU A 342 -9.56 23.96 17.64
CA GLU A 342 -9.73 25.00 18.66
C GLU A 342 -9.57 26.40 18.07
N GLU A 343 -8.59 26.62 17.18
CA GLU A 343 -8.34 27.89 16.52
C GLU A 343 -9.51 28.32 15.63
N ILE A 344 -10.05 27.41 14.81
CA ILE A 344 -11.23 27.66 13.98
C ILE A 344 -12.43 28.05 14.85
N ALA A 345 -12.66 27.35 15.96
CA ALA A 345 -13.78 27.66 16.83
C ALA A 345 -13.57 28.99 17.59
N ASN A 346 -12.33 29.30 18.01
CA ASN A 346 -12.00 30.55 18.69
C ASN A 346 -12.00 31.77 17.75
N SER A 347 -11.98 31.60 16.42
CA SER A 347 -12.01 32.73 15.48
C SER A 347 -13.39 33.38 15.32
N PHE A 348 -14.44 32.80 15.90
CA PHE A 348 -15.81 33.33 15.80
C PHE A 348 -16.11 34.32 16.92
N ASP A 349 -16.80 35.41 16.57
CA ASP A 349 -17.18 36.45 17.53
C ASP A 349 -18.12 35.92 18.63
N GLY A 350 -17.84 36.30 19.87
CA GLY A 350 -18.59 35.89 21.06
C GLY A 350 -18.20 34.52 21.64
N VAL A 351 -17.21 33.83 21.04
CA VAL A 351 -16.57 32.65 21.64
C VAL A 351 -15.59 33.10 22.72
N LYS A 352 -15.85 32.67 23.95
CA LYS A 352 -14.94 32.88 25.09
C LYS A 352 -13.81 31.87 25.10
N LYS A 353 -14.13 30.61 24.80
CA LYS A 353 -13.15 29.51 24.74
C LYS A 353 -13.71 28.30 24.01
N ALA A 354 -12.91 27.67 23.16
CA ALA A 354 -13.20 26.39 22.54
C ALA A 354 -12.26 25.28 23.04
N TYR A 355 -12.76 24.05 23.08
CA TYR A 355 -12.00 22.84 23.41
C TYR A 355 -12.31 21.72 22.44
N ALA A 356 -11.27 21.06 21.92
CA ALA A 356 -11.43 19.83 21.15
C ALA A 356 -11.38 18.61 22.09
N LEU A 357 -12.52 17.92 22.21
CA LEU A 357 -12.75 16.76 23.07
C LEU A 357 -12.90 15.47 22.26
N GLN A 358 -12.90 14.33 22.94
CA GLN A 358 -13.13 12.99 22.36
C GLN A 358 -12.26 12.71 21.12
N ALA A 359 -10.97 13.01 21.23
CA ALA A 359 -10.03 12.88 20.13
C ALA A 359 -10.39 13.67 18.85
N GLY A 360 -10.94 14.88 19.03
CA GLY A 360 -11.31 15.77 17.94
C GLY A 360 -12.66 15.46 17.31
N ARG A 361 -13.46 14.55 17.92
CA ARG A 361 -14.83 14.25 17.48
C ARG A 361 -15.90 15.11 18.13
N GLU A 362 -15.53 15.90 19.15
CA GLU A 362 -16.42 16.90 19.74
C GLU A 362 -15.66 18.22 19.88
N VAL A 363 -16.25 19.32 19.42
CA VAL A 363 -15.75 20.67 19.70
C VAL A 363 -16.74 21.33 20.64
N ARG A 364 -16.28 21.70 21.83
CA ARG A 364 -17.09 22.34 22.86
C ARG A 364 -16.71 23.81 22.96
N ILE A 365 -17.70 24.66 22.71
CA ILE A 365 -17.54 26.12 22.59
C ILE A 365 -18.28 26.76 23.75
N ILE A 366 -17.58 27.57 24.53
CA ILE A 366 -18.14 28.37 25.61
C ILE A 366 -18.28 29.79 25.08
N VAL A 367 -19.49 30.34 25.15
CA VAL A 367 -19.80 31.68 24.65
C VAL A 367 -19.94 32.69 25.79
N GLU A 368 -19.74 33.97 25.47
CA GLU A 368 -20.01 35.06 26.40
C GLU A 368 -21.52 35.31 26.53
N GLU A 369 -22.04 35.16 27.75
CA GLU A 369 -23.48 35.20 28.05
C GLU A 369 -24.17 36.54 27.77
N ASP A 370 -23.39 37.63 27.77
CA ASP A 370 -23.86 39.01 27.58
C ASP A 370 -23.94 39.42 26.11
N TYR A 371 -23.21 38.73 25.22
CA TYR A 371 -23.11 39.08 23.80
C TYR A 371 -23.93 38.17 22.88
N LEU A 372 -24.19 36.93 23.29
CA LEU A 372 -24.91 35.94 22.50
C LEU A 372 -26.19 35.46 23.22
N ASP A 373 -27.32 35.55 22.52
CA ASP A 373 -28.57 34.92 22.93
C ASP A 373 -28.65 33.46 22.43
N ASP A 374 -29.68 32.72 22.86
CA ASP A 374 -29.80 31.28 22.55
C ASP A 374 -29.97 31.02 21.04
N GLU A 375 -30.58 31.95 20.31
CA GLU A 375 -30.80 31.84 18.88
C GLU A 375 -29.48 32.03 18.10
N LYS A 376 -28.68 33.02 18.49
CA LYS A 376 -27.33 33.23 17.95
C LYS A 376 -26.36 32.11 18.34
N ALA A 377 -26.49 31.52 19.52
CA ALA A 377 -25.68 30.37 19.92
C ALA A 377 -25.96 29.15 19.02
N ALA A 378 -27.22 28.93 18.61
CA ALA A 378 -27.57 27.89 17.66
C ALA A 378 -27.05 28.17 16.23
N ILE A 379 -27.04 29.44 15.81
CA ILE A 379 -26.45 29.86 14.53
C ILE A 379 -24.94 29.63 14.54
N LEU A 380 -24.26 30.07 15.59
CA LEU A 380 -22.82 29.88 15.79
C LEU A 380 -22.42 28.39 15.70
N ALA A 381 -23.20 27.50 16.33
CA ALA A 381 -22.95 26.06 16.25
C ALA A 381 -22.96 25.54 14.80
N ARG A 382 -23.87 26.05 13.96
CA ARG A 382 -23.96 25.68 12.54
C ARG A 382 -22.82 26.27 11.72
N GLU A 383 -22.51 27.54 11.93
CA GLU A 383 -21.45 28.22 11.19
C GLU A 383 -20.07 27.61 11.46
N VAL A 384 -19.79 27.27 12.72
CA VAL A 384 -18.55 26.57 13.09
C VAL A 384 -18.50 25.18 12.46
N ALA A 385 -19.61 24.44 12.44
CA ALA A 385 -19.65 23.12 11.79
C ALA A 385 -19.35 23.21 10.28
N ILE A 386 -19.94 24.17 9.57
CA ILE A 386 -19.67 24.41 8.14
C ILE A 386 -18.21 24.81 7.91
N LYS A 387 -17.65 25.66 8.77
CA LYS A 387 -16.27 26.12 8.65
C LYS A 387 -15.26 25.00 8.88
N ILE A 388 -15.52 24.13 9.87
CA ILE A 388 -14.70 22.93 10.11
C ILE A 388 -14.76 21.99 8.90
N GLU A 389 -15.94 21.79 8.30
CA GLU A 389 -16.10 20.96 7.10
C GLU A 389 -15.34 21.52 5.89
N ALA A 390 -15.29 22.84 5.74
CA ALA A 390 -14.60 23.49 4.64
C ALA A 390 -13.07 23.53 4.80
N ASP A 391 -12.59 23.80 6.02
CA ASP A 391 -11.17 24.07 6.28
C ASP A 391 -10.39 22.82 6.72
N MET A 392 -11.09 21.74 7.14
CA MET A 392 -10.45 20.52 7.63
C MET A 392 -11.03 19.25 7.01
N ASN A 393 -10.17 18.43 6.42
CA ASN A 393 -10.53 17.07 6.02
C ASN A 393 -10.56 16.16 7.25
N PHE A 394 -11.76 15.90 7.79
CA PHE A 394 -11.95 14.99 8.93
C PHE A 394 -12.69 13.70 8.54
N PRO A 395 -12.12 12.50 8.82
CA PRO A 395 -12.83 11.25 8.59
C PRO A 395 -13.87 11.03 9.70
N GLY A 396 -15.13 11.18 9.34
CA GLY A 396 -16.27 10.99 10.25
C GLY A 396 -16.92 12.30 10.69
N GLN A 397 -17.92 12.20 11.57
CA GLN A 397 -18.69 13.35 12.04
C GLN A 397 -18.04 14.00 13.27
N ILE A 398 -17.99 15.33 13.27
CA ILE A 398 -17.59 16.14 14.42
C ILE A 398 -18.84 16.75 15.03
N LYS A 399 -19.02 16.56 16.34
CA LYS A 399 -20.12 17.16 17.11
C LYS A 399 -19.71 18.56 17.59
N VAL A 400 -20.38 19.61 17.12
CA VAL A 400 -20.21 20.97 17.65
C VAL A 400 -21.21 21.21 18.78
N ASN A 401 -20.72 21.59 19.95
CA ASN A 401 -21.52 21.80 21.15
C ASN A 401 -21.27 23.21 21.70
N VAL A 402 -22.24 24.11 21.56
CA VAL A 402 -22.16 25.47 22.08
C VAL A 402 -22.87 25.54 23.43
N ILE A 403 -22.15 26.01 24.44
CA ILE A 403 -22.62 26.13 25.82
C ILE A 403 -22.61 27.60 26.22
N ARG A 404 -23.80 28.11 26.51
CA ARG A 404 -24.02 29.40 27.17
C ARG A 404 -24.33 29.12 28.64
N GLU A 405 -23.49 29.60 29.54
CA GLU A 405 -23.64 29.39 30.98
C GLU A 405 -23.72 30.74 31.70
N LYS A 406 -24.82 30.94 32.45
CA LYS A 406 -24.98 32.09 33.35
C LYS A 406 -24.80 31.67 34.79
N ARG A 407 -23.89 32.32 35.52
CA ARG A 407 -23.63 32.04 36.94
C ARG A 407 -23.98 33.24 37.80
N SER A 408 -25.07 33.13 38.55
CA SER A 408 -25.41 34.06 39.62
C SER A 408 -25.00 33.47 40.97
N ILE A 409 -24.16 34.18 41.73
CA ILE A 409 -23.71 33.77 43.06
C ILE A 409 -24.13 34.86 44.05
N GLU A 410 -24.97 34.49 45.02
CA GLU A 410 -25.30 35.33 46.17
C GLU A 410 -24.83 34.68 47.46
N TYR A 411 -24.37 35.52 48.38
CA TYR A 411 -23.97 35.10 49.71
C TYR A 411 -24.98 35.66 50.71
N ALA A 412 -25.74 34.78 51.36
CA ALA A 412 -26.55 35.16 52.50
C ALA A 412 -25.63 35.57 53.66
N ARG A 413 -25.94 36.67 54.34
CA ARG A 413 -25.30 37.05 55.60
C ARG A 413 -26.19 36.70 56.78
#